data_AF-A0A916WNC6-F1
#
_entry.id   AF-A0A916WNC6-F1
#
_cell.length_a   1.000
_cell.length_b   1.000
_cell.length_c   1.000
_cell.angle_alpha   90.00
_cell.angle_beta   90.00
_cell.angle_gamma   90.00
#
_symmetry.space_group_name_H-M   'P 1'
#
loop_
_entity.id
_entity.type
_entity.pdbx_description
1 polymer ?
#
loop_
_entity_poly.entity_id
_entity_poly.type
_entity_poly.pdbx_seq_one_letter_code
_entity_poly.pdbx_strand_id
1 'polypeptide(L)'
;MNAVTRIQPDESIYGSRTERAYRATIAVHVPDCDEMSMAARCDIAAMRDQASVGMARATDSAVVILGEVSRMASAAVYADMPTSNLLRVRAALKLTMMAAREVERIQRDG
;
A
#
# COMPACT_ATOMS: atom_id res chain seq x y z
N MET A 1 29.54 22.76 28.02
CA MET A 1 29.14 22.49 26.63
C MET A 1 27.71 21.93 26.66
N ASN A 2 26.71 22.75 26.35
CA ASN A 2 25.30 22.33 26.40
C ASN A 2 24.93 21.63 25.09
N ALA A 3 24.60 20.35 25.18
CA ALA A 3 24.02 19.60 24.07
C ALA A 3 22.62 20.15 23.79
N VAL A 4 22.48 20.85 22.67
CA VAL A 4 21.17 21.23 22.13
C VAL A 4 20.54 19.96 21.59
N THR A 5 19.66 19.34 22.38
CA THR A 5 18.81 18.25 21.93
C THR A 5 17.83 18.82 20.90
N ARG A 6 18.18 18.67 19.61
CA ARG A 6 17.33 19.04 18.49
C ARG A 6 16.13 18.10 18.51
N ILE A 7 14.99 18.58 19.00
CA ILE A 7 13.71 17.86 18.91
C ILE A 7 13.44 17.67 17.41
N GLN A 8 13.64 16.46 16.91
CA GLN A 8 13.14 16.10 15.58
C GLN A 8 11.62 16.18 15.65
N PRO A 9 10.95 16.84 14.67
CA PRO A 9 9.50 16.85 14.64
C PRO A 9 9.01 15.42 14.61
N ASP A 10 8.16 15.10 15.58
CA ASP A 10 7.59 13.78 15.79
C ASP A 10 6.87 13.33 14.52
N GLU A 11 7.49 12.42 13.77
CA GLU A 11 6.89 11.82 12.57
C GLU A 11 5.59 11.06 12.89
N SER A 12 5.25 10.88 14.18
CA SER A 12 4.02 10.22 14.62
C SER A 12 2.74 11.00 14.32
N ILE A 13 2.80 12.32 14.16
CA ILE A 13 1.59 13.16 14.03
C ILE A 13 1.11 13.27 12.56
N TYR A 14 2.01 13.11 11.58
CA TYR A 14 1.74 13.42 10.17
C TYR A 14 1.97 12.24 9.20
N GLY A 15 2.18 11.04 9.72
CA GLY A 15 2.47 9.85 8.91
C GLY A 15 3.89 9.86 8.32
N SER A 16 4.32 8.69 7.84
CA SER A 16 5.65 8.54 7.22
C SER A 16 5.80 9.44 5.98
N ARG A 17 7.04 9.80 5.58
CA ARG A 17 7.29 10.56 4.35
C ARG A 17 6.59 9.95 3.13
N THR A 18 6.55 8.63 3.04
CA THR A 18 5.91 7.89 1.96
C THR A 18 4.38 8.05 2.00
N GLU A 19 3.77 7.97 3.19
CA GLU A 19 2.33 8.19 3.35
C GLU A 19 1.92 9.61 2.93
N ARG A 20 2.70 10.64 3.31
CA ARG A 20 2.46 12.02 2.86
C ARG A 20 2.52 12.15 1.34
N ALA A 21 3.45 11.46 0.69
CA ALA A 21 3.54 11.45 -0.77
C ALA A 21 2.29 10.80 -1.40
N TYR A 22 1.82 9.66 -0.86
CA TYR A 22 0.58 9.03 -1.32
C TYR A 22 -0.62 9.95 -1.17
N ARG A 23 -0.81 10.55 0.01
CA ARG A 23 -1.91 11.50 0.25
C ARG A 23 -1.89 12.66 -0.74
N ALA A 24 -0.72 13.26 -0.97
CA ALA A 24 -0.56 14.36 -1.91
C ALA A 24 -0.95 13.95 -3.34
N THR A 25 -0.50 12.78 -3.81
CA THR A 25 -0.87 12.26 -5.13
C THR A 25 -2.36 11.93 -5.21
N ILE A 26 -2.92 11.24 -4.20
CA ILE A 26 -4.33 10.85 -4.19
C ILE A 26 -5.25 12.07 -4.19
N ALA A 27 -4.92 13.11 -3.42
CA ALA A 27 -5.71 14.34 -3.37
C ALA A 27 -5.80 15.08 -4.72
N VAL A 28 -4.80 14.91 -5.60
CA VAL A 28 -4.85 15.46 -6.97
C VAL A 28 -5.84 14.70 -7.86
N HIS A 29 -5.95 13.39 -7.70
CA HIS A 29 -6.79 12.53 -8.54
C HIS A 29 -8.21 12.33 -7.99
N VAL A 30 -8.37 12.41 -6.67
CA VAL A 30 -9.64 12.20 -5.96
C VAL A 30 -9.81 13.38 -4.99
N PRO A 31 -10.25 14.55 -5.49
CA PRO A 31 -10.54 15.70 -4.64
C PRO A 31 -11.69 15.38 -3.67
N ASP A 32 -11.75 16.08 -2.55
CA ASP A 32 -12.81 15.96 -1.53
C ASP A 32 -12.97 14.56 -0.90
N CYS A 33 -11.91 13.75 -0.96
CA CYS A 33 -11.87 12.44 -0.35
C CYS A 33 -11.88 12.54 1.19
N ASP A 34 -12.87 11.91 1.84
CA ASP A 34 -12.93 11.85 3.29
C ASP A 34 -11.72 11.07 3.87
N GLU A 35 -11.42 11.31 5.15
CA GLU A 35 -10.22 10.78 5.79
C GLU A 35 -10.17 9.24 5.81
N MET A 36 -11.31 8.56 5.95
CA MET A 36 -11.36 7.10 5.96
C MET A 36 -11.09 6.54 4.55
N SER A 37 -11.68 7.15 3.51
CA SER A 37 -11.39 6.83 2.12
C SER A 37 -9.92 7.11 1.78
N MET A 38 -9.38 8.25 2.22
CA MET A 38 -7.98 8.61 2.01
C MET A 38 -7.04 7.58 2.62
N ALA A 39 -7.24 7.20 3.88
CA ALA A 39 -6.45 6.18 4.55
C ALA A 39 -6.48 4.84 3.79
N ALA A 40 -7.67 4.39 3.37
CA ALA A 40 -7.80 3.16 2.60
C ALA A 40 -7.13 3.23 1.22
N ARG A 41 -7.18 4.38 0.52
CA ARG A 41 -6.47 4.58 -0.76
C ARG A 41 -4.94 4.56 -0.55
N CYS A 42 -4.44 5.17 0.53
CA CYS A 42 -3.03 5.11 0.91
C CYS A 42 -2.56 3.67 1.18
N ASP A 43 -3.35 2.88 1.90
CA ASP A 43 -3.04 1.46 2.14
C ASP A 43 -2.96 0.68 0.81
N ILE A 44 -3.89 0.92 -0.11
CA ILE A 44 -3.90 0.29 -1.43
C ILE A 44 -2.69 0.73 -2.27
N ALA A 45 -2.31 2.02 -2.21
CA ALA A 45 -1.11 2.53 -2.89
C ALA A 45 0.17 1.88 -2.33
N ALA A 46 0.26 1.72 -1.01
CA ALA A 46 1.38 1.02 -0.37
C ALA A 46 1.43 -0.46 -0.82
N MET A 47 0.29 -1.15 -0.90
CA MET A 47 0.22 -2.53 -1.40
C MET A 47 0.64 -2.65 -2.87
N ARG A 48 0.26 -1.71 -3.73
CA ARG A 48 0.71 -1.64 -5.13
C ARG A 48 2.23 -1.58 -5.22
N ASP A 49 2.84 -0.68 -4.46
CA ASP A 49 4.28 -0.46 -4.51
C ASP A 49 5.04 -1.66 -3.93
N GLN A 50 4.55 -2.23 -2.81
CA GLN A 50 5.10 -3.46 -2.24
C GLN A 50 4.99 -4.65 -3.19
N ALA A 51 3.86 -4.80 -3.89
CA ALA A 51 3.68 -5.87 -4.87
C ALA A 51 4.64 -5.70 -6.04
N SER A 52 4.77 -4.49 -6.57
CA SER A 52 5.68 -4.17 -7.68
C SER A 52 7.15 -4.45 -7.32
N VAL A 53 7.57 -4.08 -6.10
CA VAL A 53 8.92 -4.37 -5.60
C VAL A 53 9.09 -5.87 -5.33
N GLY A 54 8.08 -6.53 -4.77
CA GLY A 54 8.10 -7.96 -4.46
C GLY A 54 8.26 -8.83 -5.69
N MET A 55 7.60 -8.47 -6.80
CA MET A 55 7.71 -9.19 -8.09
C MET A 55 9.15 -9.32 -8.57
N ALA A 56 10.00 -8.32 -8.34
CA ALA A 56 11.41 -8.35 -8.79
C ALA A 56 12.26 -9.43 -8.10
N ARG A 57 11.76 -10.04 -7.02
CA ARG A 57 12.50 -11.00 -6.18
C ARG A 57 11.72 -12.28 -5.90
N ALA A 58 10.49 -12.38 -6.42
CA ALA A 58 9.58 -13.48 -6.14
C ALA A 58 9.81 -14.67 -7.07
N THR A 59 9.35 -15.85 -6.65
CA THR A 59 9.28 -17.03 -7.52
C THR A 59 8.23 -16.84 -8.62
N ASP A 60 8.35 -17.57 -9.74
CA ASP A 60 7.45 -17.43 -10.89
C ASP A 60 5.96 -17.52 -10.51
N SER A 61 5.59 -18.43 -9.61
CA SER A 61 4.21 -18.59 -9.15
C SER A 61 3.73 -17.41 -8.30
N ALA A 62 4.59 -16.86 -7.44
CA ALA A 62 4.25 -15.70 -6.62
C ALA A 62 4.23 -14.39 -7.44
N VAL A 63 5.07 -14.28 -8.48
CA VAL A 63 5.10 -13.15 -9.41
C VAL A 63 3.73 -12.93 -10.06
N VAL A 64 3.04 -14.00 -10.47
CA VAL A 64 1.68 -13.90 -11.05
C VAL A 64 0.71 -13.26 -10.06
N ILE A 65 0.71 -13.73 -8.81
CA ILE A 65 -0.18 -13.22 -7.77
C ILE A 65 0.13 -11.75 -7.44
N LEU A 66 1.41 -11.41 -7.29
CA LEU A 66 1.83 -10.03 -7.02
C LEU A 66 1.56 -9.09 -8.20
N GLY A 67 1.68 -9.57 -9.43
CA GLY A 67 1.30 -8.84 -10.64
C GLY A 67 -0.18 -8.46 -10.64
N GLU A 68 -1.05 -9.40 -10.30
CA GLU A 68 -2.49 -9.15 -10.17
C GLU A 68 -2.81 -8.16 -9.03
N VAL A 69 -2.12 -8.27 -7.88
CA VAL A 69 -2.23 -7.27 -6.80
C VAL A 69 -1.86 -5.88 -7.31
N SER A 70 -0.71 -5.73 -7.98
CA SER A 70 -0.25 -4.43 -8.49
C SER A 70 -1.24 -3.84 -9.50
N ARG A 71 -1.76 -4.65 -10.42
CA ARG A 71 -2.76 -4.26 -11.42
C ARG A 71 -4.07 -3.81 -10.77
N MET A 72 -4.63 -4.63 -9.88
CA MET A 72 -5.90 -4.33 -9.18
C MET A 72 -5.77 -3.11 -8.28
N ALA A 73 -4.66 -2.99 -7.54
CA ALA A 73 -4.40 -1.85 -6.68
C ALA A 73 -4.30 -0.55 -7.50
N SER A 74 -3.56 -0.57 -8.62
CA SER A 74 -3.44 0.61 -9.50
C SER A 74 -4.79 1.11 -10.02
N ALA A 75 -5.70 0.19 -10.37
CA ALA A 75 -7.06 0.55 -10.78
C ALA A 75 -7.90 1.09 -9.60
N ALA A 76 -7.78 0.48 -8.42
CA ALA A 76 -8.60 0.81 -7.27
C ALA A 76 -8.22 2.12 -6.56
N VAL A 77 -6.92 2.48 -6.49
CA VAL A 77 -6.45 3.65 -5.73
C VAL A 77 -7.14 4.94 -6.14
N TYR A 78 -7.51 5.10 -7.41
CA TYR A 78 -8.12 6.33 -7.94
C TYR A 78 -9.55 6.14 -8.44
N ALA A 79 -10.11 4.93 -8.34
CA ALA A 79 -11.46 4.67 -8.81
C ALA A 79 -12.50 5.41 -7.97
N ASP A 80 -13.51 5.97 -8.63
CA ASP A 80 -14.69 6.53 -7.98
C ASP A 80 -15.56 5.37 -7.44
N MET A 81 -15.49 5.14 -6.13
CA MET A 81 -16.25 4.08 -5.48
C MET A 81 -16.55 4.43 -4.02
N PRO A 82 -17.65 3.89 -3.46
CA PRO A 82 -17.96 4.05 -2.04
C PRO A 82 -16.85 3.50 -1.14
N THR A 83 -16.63 4.15 0.01
CA THR A 83 -15.60 3.74 0.99
C THR A 83 -15.74 2.28 1.41
N SER A 84 -16.97 1.78 1.54
CA SER A 84 -17.22 0.37 1.88
C SER A 84 -16.66 -0.61 0.84
N ASN A 85 -16.72 -0.26 -0.45
CA ASN A 85 -16.13 -1.06 -1.52
C ASN A 85 -14.60 -0.93 -1.52
N LEU A 86 -14.08 0.27 -1.26
CA LEU A 86 -12.64 0.49 -1.13
C LEU A 86 -12.04 -0.34 0.01
N LEU A 87 -12.71 -0.43 1.16
CA LEU A 87 -12.32 -1.26 2.29
C LEU A 87 -12.34 -2.76 1.95
N ARG A 88 -13.32 -3.22 1.17
CA ARG A 88 -13.37 -4.61 0.67
C ARG A 88 -12.21 -4.91 -0.27
N VAL A 89 -11.91 -4.00 -1.20
CA VAL A 89 -10.76 -4.12 -2.10
C VAL A 89 -9.46 -4.17 -1.29
N ARG A 90 -9.29 -3.26 -0.31
CA ARG A 90 -8.14 -3.26 0.59
C ARG A 90 -7.96 -4.62 1.29
N ALA A 91 -9.03 -5.16 1.85
CA ALA A 91 -9.00 -6.46 2.53
C ALA A 91 -8.64 -7.60 1.57
N ALA A 92 -9.23 -7.63 0.37
CA ALA A 92 -8.94 -8.63 -0.65
C ALA A 92 -7.47 -8.59 -1.08
N LEU A 93 -6.93 -7.40 -1.39
CA LEU A 93 -5.53 -7.25 -1.77
C LEU A 93 -4.57 -7.71 -0.68
N LYS A 94 -4.88 -7.39 0.59
CA LYS A 94 -4.08 -7.84 1.74
C LYS A 94 -4.05 -9.37 1.84
N LEU A 95 -5.20 -10.04 1.68
CA LEU A 95 -5.27 -11.51 1.68
C LEU A 95 -4.49 -12.11 0.50
N THR A 96 -4.61 -11.53 -0.69
CA THR A 96 -3.88 -11.97 -1.88
C THR A 96 -2.36 -11.82 -1.71
N MET A 97 -1.90 -10.74 -1.10
CA MET A 97 -0.47 -10.58 -0.77
C MET A 97 0.01 -11.61 0.25
N MET A 98 -0.81 -11.99 1.24
CA MET A 98 -0.48 -13.06 2.18
C MET A 98 -0.38 -14.41 1.47
N ALA A 99 -1.28 -14.70 0.53
CA ALA A 99 -1.23 -15.92 -0.28
C ALA A 99 0.05 -15.98 -1.13
N ALA A 100 0.47 -14.86 -1.75
CA ALA A 100 1.73 -14.79 -2.50
C ALA A 100 2.95 -15.16 -1.63
N ARG A 101 3.02 -14.61 -0.41
CA ARG A 101 4.10 -14.90 0.54
C ARG A 101 4.11 -16.36 0.96
N GLU A 102 2.94 -16.96 1.15
CA GLU A 102 2.83 -18.37 1.52
C GLU A 102 3.26 -19.29 0.38
N VAL A 103 2.93 -18.96 -0.87
CA VAL A 103 3.44 -19.66 -2.06
C VAL A 103 4.96 -19.59 -2.13
N GLU A 104 5.55 -18.40 -1.93
CA GLU A 104 7.01 -18.26 -1.88
C GLU A 104 7.64 -19.13 -0.80
N ARG A 105 7.03 -19.16 0.39
CA ARG A 105 7.52 -19.95 1.52
C ARG A 105 7.54 -21.43 1.17
N ILE A 106 6.42 -21.96 0.68
CA ILE A 106 6.28 -23.38 0.30
C ILE A 106 7.30 -23.77 -0.78
N GLN A 107 7.54 -22.90 -1.77
CA GLN A 107 8.50 -23.19 -2.86
C GLN A 107 9.96 -23.06 -2.46
N ARG A 108 10.28 -22.34 -1.38
CA ARG A 108 11.66 -22.27 -0.86
C ARG A 108 11.96 -23.42 0.12
N ASP A 109 10.95 -23.87 0.85
CA ASP A 109 11.06 -24.92 1.85
C ASP A 109 10.94 -26.34 1.26
N GLY A 110 10.37 -26.47 0.05
CA GLY A 110 10.18 -27.73 -0.68
C GLY A 110 11.23 -27.96 -1.75
#